data_AF-A0A813QG70-F1
#
_entry.id   AF-A0A813QG70-F1
#
_cell.length_a   1.000
_cell.length_b   1.000
_cell.length_c   1.000
_cell.angle_alpha   90.00
_cell.angle_beta   90.00
_cell.angle_gamma   90.00
#
_symmetry.space_group_name_H-M   'P 1'
#
loop_
_entity.id
_entity.type
_entity.pdbx_description
1 polymer ?
#
loop_
_entity_poly.entity_id
_entity_poly.type
_entity_poly.pdbx_seq_one_letter_code
_entity_poly.pdbx_strand_id
1 'polypeptide(L)'
;MNSSLLGNGNSGGGGGGGSNTPLVLSLPPVPQLVILGIIFVASVALNCISIISIVGARAITPINLLIINLAVSDIVYSLTIPIFAVHIVIPWWPFGRVGCQLAIAIDIIAMIVGVYTITALSVERYMDVRETSRRYNDQVKSALVLGYIVVLWIFAILFPLPMSSSLFVHNRSRAALVSGVSECKSRWTANELSRYVQLKFA
;
A
#
# COMPACT_ATOMS: atom_id res chain seq x y z
N MET A 1 53.71 -3.39 -23.87
CA MET A 1 54.53 -4.25 -22.99
C MET A 1 54.52 -3.66 -21.59
N ASN A 2 54.15 -4.50 -20.62
CA ASN A 2 54.33 -4.46 -19.17
C ASN A 2 53.70 -3.38 -18.27
N SER A 3 52.79 -3.90 -17.45
CA SER A 3 52.60 -3.70 -16.02
C SER A 3 53.84 -3.99 -15.14
N SER A 4 54.00 -3.19 -14.08
CA SER A 4 54.76 -3.45 -12.84
C SER A 4 54.18 -2.55 -11.75
N LEU A 5 53.27 -3.02 -10.88
CA LEU A 5 53.50 -3.63 -9.55
C LEU A 5 54.19 -2.73 -8.48
N LEU A 6 53.38 -2.45 -7.44
CA LEU A 6 53.68 -2.34 -6.00
C LEU A 6 54.33 -1.05 -5.45
N GLY A 7 53.52 -0.28 -4.72
CA GLY A 7 53.93 0.71 -3.73
C GLY A 7 53.17 0.46 -2.41
N ASN A 8 53.93 0.07 -1.39
CA ASN A 8 53.57 -0.21 0.00
C ASN A 8 53.24 1.09 0.77
N GLY A 9 52.37 1.04 1.80
CA GLY A 9 52.34 2.13 2.82
C GLY A 9 51.03 2.42 3.56
N ASN A 10 50.87 1.75 4.71
CA ASN A 10 50.58 2.32 6.03
C ASN A 10 49.15 2.66 6.52
N SER A 11 48.97 2.30 7.80
CA SER A 11 47.81 2.49 8.68
C SER A 11 47.77 3.88 9.33
N GLY A 12 46.56 4.33 9.69
CA GLY A 12 46.25 5.54 10.48
C GLY A 12 45.10 6.29 9.79
N GLY A 13 43.94 6.59 10.37
CA GLY A 13 43.57 6.88 11.75
C GLY A 13 42.66 8.11 11.72
N GLY A 14 41.45 8.02 12.30
CA GLY A 14 40.72 9.19 12.82
C GLY A 14 39.72 9.92 11.91
N GLY A 15 38.43 9.71 12.21
CA GLY A 15 37.55 10.80 12.67
C GLY A 15 36.75 11.61 11.63
N GLY A 16 35.44 11.64 11.83
CA GLY A 16 34.63 12.83 11.50
C GLY A 16 33.65 12.73 10.32
N GLY A 17 32.95 11.60 10.15
CA GLY A 17 31.83 11.54 9.21
C GLY A 17 30.53 11.96 9.90
N GLY A 18 30.14 13.23 9.77
CA GLY A 18 28.81 13.73 10.13
C GLY A 18 27.74 12.87 9.47
N SER A 19 27.15 11.96 10.24
CA SER A 19 26.11 11.08 9.77
C SER A 19 24.82 11.88 9.68
N ASN A 20 24.50 12.33 8.47
CA ASN A 20 23.13 12.60 8.03
C ASN A 20 22.33 11.28 8.08
N THR A 21 22.17 10.73 9.29
CA THR A 21 21.20 9.68 9.56
C THR A 21 19.86 10.40 9.61
N PRO A 22 18.89 10.04 8.76
CA PRO A 22 17.62 10.73 8.76
C PRO A 22 16.99 10.55 10.16
N LEU A 23 16.55 11.66 10.75
CA LEU A 23 15.92 11.78 12.08
C LEU A 23 14.77 10.77 12.35
N VAL A 24 14.30 10.08 11.32
CA VAL A 24 13.31 8.99 11.40
C VAL A 24 13.85 7.72 12.09
N LEU A 25 15.17 7.54 12.19
CA LEU A 25 15.79 6.39 12.85
C LEU A 25 16.09 6.59 14.35
N SER A 26 15.90 7.80 14.88
CA SER A 26 16.19 8.13 16.28
C SER A 26 14.93 8.37 17.14
N LEU A 27 13.73 8.33 16.56
CA LEU A 27 12.49 8.39 17.31
C LEU A 27 12.13 6.97 17.81
N PRO A 28 11.74 6.79 19.10
CA PRO A 28 11.20 5.51 19.54
C PRO A 28 10.01 5.11 18.64
N PRO A 29 9.79 3.81 18.35
CA PRO A 29 8.69 3.35 17.50
C PRO A 29 7.29 3.62 18.10
N VAL A 30 7.23 3.99 19.38
CA VAL A 30 6.01 4.21 20.16
C VAL A 30 5.01 5.19 19.50
N PRO A 31 5.37 6.45 19.16
CA PRO A 31 4.45 7.37 18.47
C PRO A 31 3.88 6.81 17.17
N GLN A 32 4.69 6.12 16.35
CA GLN A 32 4.21 5.55 15.09
C GLN A 32 3.19 4.44 15.34
N LEU A 33 3.44 3.57 16.31
CA LEU A 33 2.50 2.50 16.67
C LEU A 33 1.19 3.03 17.25
N VAL A 34 1.26 4.08 18.07
CA VAL A 34 0.06 4.75 18.61
C VAL A 34 -0.79 5.32 17.48
N ILE A 35 -0.16 6.04 16.54
CA ILE A 35 -0.87 6.62 15.39
C ILE A 35 -1.51 5.54 14.53
N LEU A 36 -0.77 4.47 14.19
CA LEU A 36 -1.30 3.36 13.40
C LEU A 36 -2.45 2.63 14.11
N GLY A 37 -2.34 2.45 15.43
CA GLY A 37 -3.42 1.87 16.24
C GLY A 37 -4.69 2.74 16.23
N ILE A 38 -4.55 4.06 16.37
CA ILE A 38 -5.68 5.00 16.29
C ILE A 38 -6.32 4.94 14.89
N ILE A 39 -5.52 5.00 13.83
CA ILE A 39 -6.01 4.92 12.45
C ILE A 39 -6.75 3.61 12.21
N PHE A 40 -6.20 2.49 12.66
CA PHE A 40 -6.83 1.18 12.53
C PHE A 40 -8.22 1.14 13.19
N VAL A 41 -8.30 1.53 14.47
CA VAL A 41 -9.58 1.52 15.22
C VAL A 41 -10.58 2.50 14.62
N ALA A 42 -10.15 3.72 14.32
CA ALA A 42 -11.01 4.74 13.74
C ALA A 42 -11.54 4.32 12.36
N SER A 43 -10.67 3.81 11.49
CA SER A 43 -11.05 3.33 10.16
C SER A 43 -12.07 2.20 10.24
N VAL A 44 -11.81 1.16 11.04
CA VAL A 44 -12.75 0.04 11.19
C VAL A 44 -14.08 0.52 11.76
N ALA A 45 -14.07 1.36 12.81
CA ALA A 45 -15.28 1.87 13.42
C ALA A 45 -16.13 2.71 12.44
N LEU A 46 -15.53 3.71 11.80
CA LEU A 46 -16.23 4.63 10.89
C LEU A 46 -16.79 3.92 9.66
N ASN A 47 -16.03 2.99 9.08
CA ASN A 47 -16.46 2.23 7.91
C ASN A 47 -17.56 1.22 8.26
N CYS A 48 -17.47 0.54 9.41
CA CYS A 48 -18.55 -0.32 9.90
C CYS A 48 -19.83 0.47 10.19
N ILE A 49 -19.74 1.64 10.85
CA ILE A 49 -20.89 2.51 11.10
C ILE A 49 -21.55 2.92 9.79
N SER A 50 -20.75 3.28 8.77
CA SER A 50 -21.27 3.67 7.45
C SER A 50 -22.05 2.53 6.78
N ILE A 51 -21.52 1.30 6.83
CA ILE A 51 -22.20 0.11 6.29
C ILE A 51 -23.51 -0.15 7.06
N ILE A 52 -23.46 -0.16 8.40
CA ILE A 52 -24.63 -0.43 9.26
C ILE A 52 -25.73 0.61 9.02
N SER A 53 -25.37 1.89 8.90
CA SER A 53 -26.32 2.98 8.65
C SER A 53 -27.09 2.77 7.34
N ILE A 54 -26.40 2.43 6.25
CA ILE A 54 -27.00 2.24 4.93
C ILE A 54 -27.86 0.96 4.89
N VAL A 55 -27.33 -0.15 5.42
CA VAL A 55 -28.02 -1.44 5.44
C VAL A 55 -29.26 -1.38 6.34
N GLY A 56 -29.15 -0.74 7.51
CA GLY A 56 -30.26 -0.54 8.44
C GLY A 56 -31.38 0.32 7.85
N ALA A 57 -31.03 1.36 7.08
CA ALA A 57 -31.99 2.20 6.37
C ALA A 57 -32.59 1.52 5.11
N ARG A 58 -32.09 0.34 4.71
CA ARG A 58 -32.48 -0.37 3.47
C ARG A 58 -32.41 0.52 2.21
N ALA A 59 -31.50 1.49 2.21
CA ALA A 59 -31.39 2.49 1.17
C ALA A 59 -30.47 2.00 0.05
N ILE A 60 -31.02 1.23 -0.90
CA ILE A 60 -30.25 0.74 -2.06
C ILE A 60 -30.31 1.79 -3.16
N THR A 61 -29.29 2.65 -3.20
CA THR A 61 -29.09 3.67 -4.24
C THR A 61 -27.67 3.52 -4.84
N PRO A 62 -27.43 4.03 -6.06
CA PRO A 62 -26.10 3.98 -6.68
C PRO A 62 -25.01 4.59 -5.79
N ILE A 63 -25.28 5.74 -5.18
CA ILE A 63 -24.38 6.40 -4.22
C ILE A 63 -24.11 5.53 -3.00
N ASN A 64 -25.15 4.92 -2.42
CA ASN A 64 -25.01 4.09 -1.22
C ASN A 64 -24.20 2.82 -1.49
N LEU A 65 -24.32 2.24 -2.68
CA LEU A 65 -23.47 1.12 -3.12
C LEU A 65 -21.99 1.52 -3.22
N LEU A 66 -21.69 2.71 -3.75
CA LEU A 66 -20.32 3.23 -3.81
C LEU A 66 -19.76 3.54 -2.41
N ILE A 67 -20.59 4.07 -1.50
CA ILE A 67 -20.16 4.31 -0.10
C ILE A 67 -19.84 2.98 0.60
N ILE A 68 -20.67 1.94 0.42
CA ILE A 68 -20.38 0.60 0.96
C ILE A 68 -19.09 0.05 0.36
N ASN A 69 -18.89 0.18 -0.97
CA ASN A 69 -17.68 -0.30 -1.61
C ASN A 69 -16.41 0.40 -1.07
N LEU A 70 -16.49 1.71 -0.85
CA LEU A 70 -15.41 2.48 -0.24
C LEU A 70 -15.11 1.99 1.17
N ALA A 71 -16.14 1.79 1.99
CA ALA A 71 -15.99 1.27 3.35
C ALA A 71 -15.35 -0.13 3.39
N VAL A 72 -15.73 -1.01 2.44
CA VAL A 72 -15.09 -2.32 2.30
C VAL A 72 -13.62 -2.18 1.92
N SER A 73 -13.30 -1.30 0.96
CA SER A 73 -11.92 -1.02 0.55
C SER A 73 -11.05 -0.53 1.70
N ASP A 74 -11.57 0.39 2.51
CA ASP A 74 -10.85 0.96 3.65
C ASP A 74 -10.66 -0.05 4.79
N ILE A 75 -11.63 -0.94 5.01
CA ILE A 75 -11.46 -2.06 5.96
C ILE A 75 -10.36 -3.01 5.44
N VAL A 76 -10.36 -3.37 4.17
CA VAL A 76 -9.32 -4.20 3.55
C VAL A 76 -7.94 -3.56 3.67
N TYR A 77 -7.83 -2.24 3.42
CA TYR A 77 -6.60 -1.49 3.66
C TYR A 77 -6.17 -1.54 5.13
N SER A 78 -7.13 -1.35 6.06
CA SER A 78 -6.82 -1.32 7.50
C SER A 78 -6.30 -2.65 8.03
N LEU A 79 -6.63 -3.78 7.38
CA LEU A 79 -6.08 -5.09 7.74
C LEU A 79 -4.57 -5.22 7.48
N THR A 80 -3.97 -4.35 6.66
CA THR A 80 -2.50 -4.33 6.44
C THR A 80 -1.77 -3.58 7.55
N ILE A 81 -2.44 -2.67 8.28
CA ILE A 81 -1.84 -1.84 9.34
C ILE A 81 -1.15 -2.69 10.43
N PRO A 82 -1.73 -3.78 10.96
CA PRO A 82 -1.05 -4.64 11.91
C PRO A 82 0.23 -5.28 11.36
N ILE A 83 0.25 -5.63 10.07
CA ILE A 83 1.43 -6.20 9.40
C ILE A 83 2.55 -5.14 9.35
N PHE A 84 2.20 -3.89 9.01
CA PHE A 84 3.13 -2.76 9.08
C PHE A 84 3.61 -2.47 10.51
N ALA A 85 2.73 -2.56 11.51
CA ALA A 85 3.09 -2.40 12.92
C ALA A 85 4.13 -3.43 13.37
N VAL A 86 3.99 -4.70 12.95
CA VAL A 86 4.98 -5.75 13.20
C VAL A 86 6.33 -5.41 12.55
N HIS A 87 6.32 -4.85 11.33
CA HIS A 87 7.54 -4.44 10.64
C HIS A 87 8.27 -3.27 11.34
N ILE A 88 7.56 -2.45 12.13
CA ILE A 88 8.15 -1.36 12.91
C ILE A 88 8.82 -1.89 14.19
N VAL A 89 8.23 -2.90 14.82
CA VAL A 89 8.73 -3.46 16.09
C VAL A 89 9.83 -4.48 15.88
N ILE A 90 9.72 -5.30 14.83
CA ILE A 90 10.62 -6.42 14.59
C ILE A 90 11.58 -6.05 13.46
N PRO A 91 12.90 -6.21 13.66
CA PRO A 91 13.88 -5.84 12.64
C PRO A 91 13.91 -6.79 11.43
N TRP A 92 13.25 -7.95 11.52
CA TRP A 92 13.17 -8.96 10.46
C TRP A 92 11.72 -9.20 10.01
N TRP A 93 11.55 -9.67 8.77
CA TRP A 93 10.26 -10.01 8.18
C TRP A 93 9.84 -11.45 8.55
N PRO A 94 8.77 -11.64 9.35
CA PRO A 94 8.39 -12.96 9.86
C PRO A 94 7.44 -13.73 8.93
N PHE A 95 6.74 -13.07 8.01
CA PHE A 95 5.67 -13.67 7.19
C PHE A 95 6.17 -14.38 5.91
N GLY A 96 7.48 -14.56 5.77
CA GLY A 96 8.10 -15.20 4.60
C GLY A 96 7.81 -14.49 3.28
N ARG A 97 8.14 -15.14 2.15
CA ARG A 97 7.98 -14.55 0.82
C ARG A 97 6.52 -14.28 0.46
N VAL A 98 5.64 -15.24 0.74
CA VAL A 98 4.21 -15.13 0.39
C VAL A 98 3.56 -13.97 1.14
N GLY A 99 3.84 -13.80 2.44
CA GLY A 99 3.31 -12.68 3.21
C GLY A 99 3.79 -11.32 2.70
N CYS A 100 5.07 -11.22 2.29
CA CYS A 100 5.63 -9.99 1.72
C CYS A 100 4.90 -9.59 0.42
N GLN A 101 4.61 -10.57 -0.42
CA GLN A 101 3.87 -10.36 -1.66
C GLN A 101 2.40 -10.00 -1.41
N LEU A 102 1.73 -10.72 -0.52
CA LEU A 102 0.32 -10.50 -0.19
C LEU A 102 0.07 -9.17 0.49
N ALA A 103 0.90 -8.77 1.46
CA ALA A 103 0.73 -7.51 2.18
C ALA A 103 0.75 -6.30 1.23
N ILE A 104 1.72 -6.27 0.31
CA ILE A 104 1.83 -5.22 -0.69
C ILE A 104 0.74 -5.35 -1.76
N ALA A 105 0.36 -6.56 -2.17
CA ALA A 105 -0.73 -6.76 -3.11
C ALA A 105 -2.06 -6.21 -2.56
N ILE A 106 -2.40 -6.52 -1.30
CA ILE A 106 -3.63 -6.04 -0.63
C ILE A 106 -3.63 -4.52 -0.53
N ASP A 107 -2.49 -3.93 -0.16
CA ASP A 107 -2.32 -2.47 -0.07
C ASP A 107 -2.62 -1.79 -1.41
N ILE A 108 -2.05 -2.30 -2.50
CA ILE A 108 -2.29 -1.78 -3.85
C ILE A 108 -3.73 -2.02 -4.31
N ILE A 109 -4.31 -3.20 -4.05
CA ILE A 109 -5.71 -3.53 -4.38
C ILE A 109 -6.64 -2.51 -3.72
N ALA A 110 -6.51 -2.32 -2.40
CA ALA A 110 -7.37 -1.42 -1.65
C ALA A 110 -7.19 0.05 -2.06
N MET A 111 -5.96 0.47 -2.38
CA MET A 111 -5.70 1.81 -2.91
C MET A 111 -6.38 2.02 -4.27
N ILE A 112 -6.26 1.06 -5.19
CA ILE A 112 -6.88 1.11 -6.51
C ILE A 112 -8.41 1.19 -6.36
N VAL A 113 -9.00 0.24 -5.63
CA VAL A 113 -10.46 0.21 -5.43
C VAL A 113 -10.96 1.50 -4.79
N GLY A 114 -10.28 2.02 -3.76
CA GLY A 114 -10.64 3.26 -3.09
C GLY A 114 -10.65 4.48 -4.03
N VAL A 115 -9.55 4.72 -4.76
CA VAL A 115 -9.43 5.88 -5.67
C VAL A 115 -10.48 5.85 -6.78
N TYR A 116 -10.69 4.68 -7.40
CA TYR A 116 -11.70 4.54 -8.45
C TYR A 116 -13.12 4.71 -7.90
N THR A 117 -13.38 4.24 -6.69
CA THR A 117 -14.68 4.41 -6.01
C THR A 117 -14.98 5.87 -5.68
N ILE A 118 -14.00 6.62 -5.14
CA ILE A 118 -14.19 8.07 -4.86
C ILE A 118 -14.43 8.85 -6.15
N THR A 119 -13.76 8.46 -7.23
CA THR A 119 -13.96 9.05 -8.55
C THR A 119 -15.39 8.79 -9.04
N ALA A 120 -15.85 7.53 -8.99
CA ALA A 120 -17.22 7.17 -9.34
C ALA A 120 -18.25 7.90 -8.46
N LEU A 121 -18.00 8.00 -7.15
CA LEU A 121 -18.86 8.73 -6.23
C LEU A 121 -18.98 10.21 -6.60
N SER A 122 -17.87 10.81 -7.06
CA SER A 122 -17.85 12.20 -7.54
C SER A 122 -18.68 12.36 -8.81
N VAL A 123 -18.59 11.40 -9.74
CA VAL A 123 -19.40 11.38 -10.97
C VAL A 123 -20.88 11.22 -10.65
N GLU A 124 -21.28 10.26 -9.80
CA GLU A 124 -22.68 10.06 -9.43
C GLU A 124 -23.26 11.32 -8.78
N ARG A 125 -22.53 11.95 -7.84
CA ARG A 125 -22.96 13.21 -7.22
C ARG A 125 -23.10 14.34 -8.24
N TYR A 126 -22.17 14.44 -9.19
CA TYR A 126 -22.24 15.44 -10.25
C TYR A 126 -23.47 15.21 -11.16
N MET A 127 -23.75 13.96 -11.52
CA MET A 127 -24.89 13.59 -12.34
C MET A 127 -26.21 13.88 -11.61
N ASP A 128 -26.31 13.56 -10.32
CA ASP A 128 -27.51 13.85 -9.52
C ASP A 128 -27.81 15.36 -9.42
N VAL A 129 -26.78 16.19 -9.29
CA VAL A 129 -26.92 17.65 -9.30
C VAL A 129 -27.37 18.16 -10.66
N ARG A 130 -26.85 17.59 -11.76
CA ARG A 130 -27.14 18.06 -13.12
C ARG A 130 -28.47 17.54 -13.68
N GLU A 131 -28.89 16.33 -13.32
CA GLU A 131 -29.99 15.59 -13.96
C GLU A 131 -31.30 15.61 -13.18
N THR A 132 -31.62 16.68 -12.42
CA THR A 132 -32.88 16.82 -11.66
C THR A 132 -34.17 16.60 -12.50
N SER A 133 -34.07 16.45 -13.83
CA SER A 133 -35.18 16.22 -14.78
C SER A 133 -35.20 14.83 -15.46
N ARG A 134 -34.14 14.02 -15.45
CA ARG A 134 -34.11 12.72 -16.17
C ARG A 134 -34.27 11.57 -15.17
N ARG A 135 -35.51 11.14 -14.93
CA ARG A 135 -35.86 9.93 -14.16
C ARG A 135 -35.33 8.67 -14.86
N TYR A 136 -34.04 8.43 -14.81
CA TYR A 136 -33.49 7.11 -15.08
C TYR A 136 -33.83 6.22 -13.88
N ASN A 137 -34.22 4.97 -14.12
CA ASN A 137 -34.63 4.06 -13.05
C ASN A 137 -33.44 3.78 -12.13
N ASP A 138 -33.52 4.19 -10.86
CA ASP A 138 -32.46 3.98 -9.84
C ASP A 138 -32.08 2.50 -9.70
N GLN A 139 -33.00 1.58 -10.00
CA GLN A 139 -32.73 0.15 -10.03
C GLN A 139 -31.72 -0.21 -11.13
N VAL A 140 -31.85 0.39 -12.32
CA VAL A 140 -30.93 0.16 -13.45
C VAL A 140 -29.57 0.79 -13.16
N LYS A 141 -29.53 2.02 -12.64
CA LYS A 141 -28.27 2.66 -12.21
C LYS A 141 -27.55 1.83 -11.15
N SER A 142 -28.28 1.33 -10.15
CA SER A 142 -27.72 0.50 -9.07
C SER A 142 -27.14 -0.81 -9.61
N ALA A 143 -27.82 -1.46 -10.58
CA ALA A 143 -27.29 -2.64 -11.24
C ALA A 143 -26.00 -2.36 -12.05
N LEU A 144 -25.95 -1.23 -12.75
CA LEU A 144 -24.75 -0.80 -13.48
C LEU A 144 -23.58 -0.51 -12.52
N VAL A 145 -23.83 0.20 -11.42
CA VAL A 145 -22.81 0.46 -10.38
C VAL A 145 -22.33 -0.83 -9.74
N LEU A 146 -23.22 -1.78 -9.47
CA LEU A 146 -22.83 -3.09 -8.95
C LEU A 146 -21.92 -3.84 -9.94
N GLY A 147 -22.27 -3.83 -11.23
CA GLY A 147 -21.43 -4.40 -12.28
C GLY A 147 -20.05 -3.73 -12.37
N TYR A 148 -20.01 -2.40 -12.29
CA TYR A 148 -18.78 -1.62 -12.23
C TYR A 148 -17.90 -2.02 -11.03
N ILE A 149 -18.49 -2.15 -9.84
CA ILE A 149 -17.78 -2.58 -8.63
C ILE A 149 -17.15 -3.96 -8.85
N VAL A 150 -17.91 -4.94 -9.36
CA VAL A 150 -17.40 -6.29 -9.62
C VAL A 150 -16.22 -6.27 -10.60
N VAL A 151 -16.34 -5.55 -11.71
CA VAL A 151 -15.26 -5.39 -12.70
C VAL A 151 -14.04 -4.72 -12.08
N LEU A 152 -14.25 -3.68 -11.27
CA LEU A 152 -13.19 -2.97 -10.58
C LEU A 152 -12.42 -3.89 -9.63
N TRP A 153 -13.10 -4.73 -8.85
CA TRP A 153 -12.43 -5.70 -7.98
C TRP A 153 -11.63 -6.73 -8.77
N ILE A 154 -12.18 -7.27 -9.86
CA ILE A 154 -11.46 -8.23 -10.72
C ILE A 154 -10.20 -7.57 -11.30
N PHE A 155 -10.32 -6.35 -11.83
CA PHE A 155 -9.20 -5.60 -12.38
C PHE A 155 -8.15 -5.28 -11.31
N ALA A 156 -8.61 -4.81 -10.14
CA ALA A 156 -7.76 -4.46 -9.01
C ALA A 156 -7.03 -5.67 -8.44
N ILE A 157 -7.60 -6.88 -8.49
CA ILE A 157 -6.90 -8.11 -8.07
C ILE A 157 -5.92 -8.57 -9.15
N LEU A 158 -6.31 -8.54 -10.43
CA LEU A 158 -5.50 -9.11 -11.50
C LEU A 158 -4.23 -8.29 -11.79
N PHE A 159 -4.30 -6.97 -11.71
CA PHE A 159 -3.20 -6.07 -12.09
C PHE A 159 -2.00 -6.04 -11.10
N PRO A 160 -2.20 -6.03 -9.76
CA PRO A 160 -1.11 -5.97 -8.79
C PRO A 160 -0.44 -7.31 -8.51
N LEU A 161 -1.09 -8.44 -8.78
CA LEU A 161 -0.49 -9.77 -8.63
C LEU A 161 0.86 -9.91 -9.38
N PRO A 162 0.98 -9.57 -10.69
CA PRO A 162 2.27 -9.62 -11.37
C PRO A 162 3.29 -8.61 -10.80
N MET A 163 2.85 -7.45 -10.34
CA MET A 163 3.74 -6.46 -9.69
C MET A 163 4.29 -6.98 -8.35
N SER A 164 3.45 -7.58 -7.52
CA SER A 164 3.84 -8.16 -6.23
C SER A 164 4.78 -9.36 -6.39
N SER A 165 4.71 -10.08 -7.53
CA SER A 165 5.61 -11.19 -7.83
C SER A 165 7.10 -10.78 -7.89
N SER A 166 7.36 -9.50 -8.18
CA SER A 166 8.69 -8.90 -8.18
C SER A 166 9.26 -8.68 -6.77
N LEU A 167 8.48 -8.87 -5.71
CA LEU A 167 8.96 -8.79 -4.33
C LEU A 167 9.62 -10.09 -3.90
N PHE A 168 10.67 -9.96 -3.09
CA PHE A 168 11.42 -11.07 -2.53
C PHE A 168 11.89 -10.76 -1.10
N VAL A 169 12.18 -11.81 -0.34
CA VAL A 169 12.77 -11.67 0.99
C VAL A 169 14.28 -11.75 0.85
N HIS A 170 14.98 -10.67 1.22
CA HIS A 170 16.42 -10.59 1.21
C HIS A 170 16.96 -10.83 2.63
N ASN A 171 17.91 -11.74 2.79
CA ASN A 171 18.55 -11.98 4.09
C ASN A 171 19.84 -11.16 4.19
N ARG A 172 19.83 -10.14 5.04
CA ARG A 172 20.97 -9.25 5.26
C ARG A 172 21.82 -9.77 6.42
N SER A 173 23.05 -10.18 6.13
CA SER A 173 24.05 -10.53 7.15
C SER A 173 24.54 -9.26 7.85
N ARG A 174 24.12 -9.02 9.10
CA ARG A 174 24.74 -7.99 9.96
C ARG A 174 25.87 -8.65 10.74
N ALA A 175 27.09 -8.10 10.70
CA ALA A 175 28.28 -8.65 11.34
C ALA A 175 28.14 -8.88 12.87
N ALA A 176 27.12 -8.30 13.51
CA ALA A 176 26.81 -8.44 14.94
C ALA A 176 25.72 -9.50 15.26
N LEU A 177 25.07 -10.12 14.27
CA LEU A 177 24.00 -11.11 14.48
C LEU A 177 24.40 -12.46 13.88
N VAL A 178 24.41 -13.51 14.71
CA VAL A 178 24.69 -14.91 14.32
C VAL A 178 23.66 -15.43 13.30
N SER A 179 22.46 -14.83 13.26
CA SER A 179 21.42 -15.09 12.26
C SER A 179 21.16 -13.81 11.46
N GLY A 180 21.19 -13.90 10.12
CA GLY A 180 20.88 -12.75 9.25
C GLY A 180 19.46 -12.21 9.45
N VAL A 181 19.23 -10.97 9.05
CA VAL A 181 17.94 -10.26 9.15
C VAL A 181 17.19 -10.36 7.82
N SER A 182 15.98 -10.93 7.81
CA SER A 182 15.12 -10.95 6.62
C SER A 182 14.43 -9.62 6.39
N GLU A 183 14.50 -9.07 5.17
CA GLU A 183 13.83 -7.83 4.76
C GLU A 183 12.96 -8.10 3.52
N CYS A 184 11.75 -7.55 3.46
CA CYS A 184 10.90 -7.59 2.26
C CYS A 184 11.35 -6.48 1.30
N LYS A 185 11.84 -6.84 0.10
CA LYS A 185 12.41 -5.89 -0.86
C LYS A 185 11.91 -6.12 -2.29
N SER A 186 11.81 -5.04 -3.07
CA SER A 186 11.56 -5.12 -4.51
C SER A 186 12.78 -5.60 -5.28
N ARG A 187 12.57 -6.45 -6.30
CA ARG A 187 13.63 -6.94 -7.21
C ARG A 187 14.36 -5.81 -7.93
N TRP A 188 13.67 -4.70 -8.18
CA TRP A 188 14.24 -3.52 -8.80
C TRP A 188 14.94 -2.65 -7.76
N THR A 189 16.22 -2.34 -8.00
CA THR A 189 16.92 -1.29 -7.27
C THR A 189 16.48 0.07 -7.80
N ALA A 190 16.55 1.13 -6.99
CA ALA A 190 16.14 2.48 -7.40
C ALA A 190 16.84 2.96 -8.69
N ASN A 191 18.10 2.53 -8.89
CA ASN A 191 18.90 2.85 -10.07
C ASN A 191 18.43 2.10 -11.33
N GLU A 192 18.03 0.84 -11.19
CA GLU A 192 17.47 0.02 -12.28
C GLU A 192 16.08 0.51 -12.69
N LEU A 193 15.24 0.88 -11.71
CA LEU A 193 13.91 1.43 -11.97
C LEU A 193 14.00 2.79 -12.70
N SER A 194 14.92 3.65 -12.27
CA SER A 194 15.17 4.94 -12.91
C SER A 194 15.63 4.76 -14.36
N ARG A 195 16.56 3.83 -14.63
CA ARG A 195 16.97 3.49 -16.00
C ARG A 195 15.82 2.95 -16.85
N TYR A 196 14.99 2.08 -16.29
CA TYR A 196 13.87 1.47 -17.03
C TYR A 196 12.80 2.49 -17.40
N VAL A 197 12.48 3.42 -16.50
CA VAL A 197 11.56 4.54 -16.77
C VAL A 197 12.15 5.45 -17.85
N GLN A 198 13.42 5.83 -17.74
CA GLN A 198 14.07 6.67 -18.76
C GLN A 198 14.12 6.00 -20.14
N LEU A 199 14.34 4.68 -20.21
CA LEU A 199 14.37 3.94 -21.48
C LEU A 199 12.98 3.69 -22.09
N LYS A 200 11.92 3.69 -21.29
CA LYS A 200 10.53 3.47 -21.78
C LYS A 200 9.79 4.75 -22.15
N PHE A 201 10.22 5.89 -21.62
CA PHE A 201 9.58 7.19 -21.82
C PHE A 201 10.46 8.20 -22.58
N ALA A 202 11.57 7.74 -23.16
CA ALA A 202 12.36 8.45 -24.17
C ALA A 202 12.05 7.88 -25.55
#